data_AF-A0A6I4IM25-F1
#
_entry.id   AF-A0A6I4IM25-F1
#
_cell.length_a   1.000
_cell.length_b   1.000
_cell.length_c   1.000
_cell.angle_alpha   90.00
_cell.angle_beta   90.00
_cell.angle_gamma   90.00
#
_symmetry.space_group_name_H-M   'P 1'
#
loop_
_entity.id
_entity.type
_entity.pdbx_description
1 polymer ?
#
loop_
_entity_poly.entity_id
_entity_poly.type
_entity_poly.pdbx_seq_one_letter_code
_entity_poly.pdbx_strand_id
1 'polypeptide(L)'
;MDKFEQWYLDTYYKPHGVVPPTNLFKRYEGTYLIDDVYRQNLAWQHQQAKVEELQNRLDGALKETQYALQYVEEDMRGNHEFLQMAMIRT
;
A
#
# COMPACT_ATOMS: atom_id res chain seq x y z
N MET A 1 -4.19 7.20 19.38
CA MET A 1 -2.96 7.85 18.91
C MET A 1 -3.04 7.95 17.40
N ASP A 2 -2.59 9.06 16.84
CA ASP A 2 -2.48 9.24 15.39
C ASP A 2 -1.47 8.23 14.81
N LYS A 3 -1.67 7.75 13.57
CA LYS A 3 -0.73 6.79 12.93
C LYS A 3 0.68 7.37 12.85
N PHE A 4 0.78 8.67 12.57
CA PHE A 4 2.06 9.37 12.54
C PHE A 4 2.71 9.41 13.94
N GLU A 5 1.95 9.72 14.99
CA GLU A 5 2.48 9.79 16.36
C GLU A 5 3.05 8.44 16.81
N GLN A 6 2.32 7.35 16.52
CA GLN A 6 2.78 5.99 16.81
C GLN A 6 4.07 5.66 16.05
N TRP A 7 4.09 5.92 14.73
CA TRP A 7 5.28 5.71 13.91
C TRP A 7 6.47 6.54 14.40
N TYR A 8 6.26 7.79 14.80
CA TYR A 8 7.30 8.68 15.31
C TYR A 8 7.90 8.14 16.61
N LEU A 9 7.07 7.64 17.54
CA LEU A 9 7.55 7.02 18.78
C LEU A 9 8.30 5.72 18.53
N ASP A 10 7.77 4.85 17.67
CA ASP A 10 8.41 3.58 17.32
C ASP A 10 9.75 3.80 16.59
N THR A 11 9.90 4.90 15.86
CA THR A 11 11.11 5.25 15.11
C THR A 11 12.17 5.93 15.98
N TYR A 12 11.77 6.92 16.79
CA TYR A 12 12.72 7.82 17.45
C TYR A 12 12.89 7.59 18.97
N TYR A 13 11.98 6.87 19.62
CA TYR A 13 12.03 6.71 21.09
C TYR A 13 12.20 5.26 21.51
N LYS A 14 11.38 4.37 20.96
CA LYS A 14 11.39 2.94 21.30
C LYS A 14 12.76 2.27 21.09
N PRO A 15 13.51 2.52 19.98
CA PRO A 15 14.80 1.87 19.77
C PRO A 15 15.87 2.34 20.77
N HIS A 16 15.71 3.55 21.30
CA HIS A 16 16.66 4.15 22.24
C HIS A 16 16.27 3.93 23.70
N GLY A 17 15.10 3.35 23.97
CA GLY A 17 14.59 3.16 25.33
C GLY A 17 14.32 4.48 26.06
N VAL A 18 14.14 5.58 25.31
CA VAL A 18 13.93 6.92 25.86
C VAL A 18 12.43 7.16 26.03
N VAL A 19 12.04 7.73 27.17
CA VAL A 19 10.65 8.12 27.41
C VAL A 19 10.37 9.43 26.65
N PRO A 20 9.33 9.49 25.81
CA PRO A 20 9.00 10.71 25.09
C PRO A 20 8.53 11.84 26.01
N PRO A 21 8.85 13.12 25.68
CA PRO A 21 8.32 14.27 26.40
C PRO A 21 6.79 14.31 26.38
N THR A 22 6.18 14.74 27.49
CA THR A 22 4.70 14.83 27.60
C THR A 22 4.08 15.81 26.62
N ASN A 23 4.81 16.85 26.19
CA ASN A 23 4.33 17.86 25.25
C ASN A 23 4.74 17.58 23.79
N LEU A 24 5.29 16.40 23.49
CA LEU A 24 5.86 16.06 22.18
C LEU A 24 4.87 16.27 21.02
N PHE A 25 3.60 15.94 21.23
CA PHE A 25 2.57 16.03 20.19
C PHE A 25 1.57 17.16 20.44
N LYS A 26 1.97 18.23 21.14
CA LYS A 26 1.09 19.38 21.35
C LYS A 26 0.74 20.02 20.00
N ARG A 27 -0.55 20.21 19.73
CA ARG A 27 -1.06 20.79 18.48
C ARG A 27 -1.69 22.16 18.72
N TYR A 28 -1.62 23.02 17.71
CA TYR A 28 -2.35 24.29 17.62
C TYR A 28 -2.88 24.44 16.19
N GLU A 29 -4.17 24.77 16.06
CA GLU A 29 -4.85 24.91 14.77
C GLU A 29 -4.63 23.70 13.82
N GLY A 30 -4.56 22.49 14.39
CA GLY A 30 -4.36 21.25 13.62
C GLY A 30 -2.92 20.94 13.21
N THR A 31 -1.94 21.79 13.57
CA THR A 31 -0.52 21.58 13.30
C THR A 31 0.27 21.28 14.58
N TYR A 32 1.37 20.52 14.47
CA TYR A 32 2.24 20.27 15.61
C TYR A 32 3.08 21.49 15.95
N LEU A 33 3.18 21.80 17.24
CA LEU A 33 3.95 22.96 17.72
C LEU A 33 5.46 22.72 17.77
N ILE A 34 5.88 21.47 17.94
CA ILE A 34 7.31 21.14 17.95
C ILE A 34 7.78 21.03 16.51
N ASP A 35 8.71 21.91 16.12
CA ASP A 35 9.24 22.02 14.76
C ASP A 35 9.68 20.68 14.17
N ASP A 36 10.36 19.85 14.96
CA ASP A 36 10.81 18.55 14.48
C ASP A 36 9.62 17.63 14.14
N VAL A 37 8.67 17.51 15.06
CA VAL A 37 7.45 16.73 14.87
C VAL A 37 6.63 17.25 13.69
N TYR A 38 6.53 18.57 13.53
CA TYR A 38 5.87 19.21 12.40
C TYR A 38 6.52 18.83 11.06
N ARG A 39 7.84 18.97 10.94
CA ARG A 39 8.56 18.63 9.71
C ARG A 39 8.44 17.14 9.39
N GLN A 40 8.56 16.29 10.40
CA GLN A 40 8.43 14.84 10.22
C GLN A 40 7.01 14.46 9.81
N ASN A 41 5.98 15.14 10.34
CA ASN A 41 4.60 14.93 9.92
C ASN A 41 4.38 15.28 8.45
N LEU A 42 4.92 16.42 7.98
CA LEU A 42 4.82 16.80 6.57
C LEU A 42 5.49 15.77 5.65
N ALA A 43 6.71 15.34 6.01
CA ALA A 43 7.43 14.34 5.25
C ALA A 43 6.68 12.99 5.22
N TRP A 44 6.15 12.57 6.38
CA TRP A 44 5.37 11.34 6.51
C TRP A 44 4.11 11.40 5.65
N GLN A 45 3.34 12.50 5.69
CA GLN A 45 2.15 12.68 4.86
C GLN A 45 2.47 12.60 3.37
N HIS A 46 3.55 13.25 2.93
CA HIS A 46 4.00 13.17 1.53
C HIS A 46 4.38 11.73 1.13
N GLN A 47 5.06 10.99 2.01
CA GLN A 47 5.42 9.59 1.78
C GLN A 47 4.18 8.68 1.73
N GLN A 48 3.20 8.89 2.61
CA GLN A 48 1.96 8.11 2.61
C GLN A 48 1.18 8.31 1.30
N ALA A 49 1.06 9.55 0.82
CA ALA A 49 0.42 9.82 -0.47
C ALA A 49 1.10 9.09 -1.64
N LYS A 50 2.44 9.02 -1.62
CA LYS A 50 3.20 8.28 -2.63
C LYS A 50 3.01 6.76 -2.51
N VAL A 51 2.94 6.23 -1.29
CA VAL A 51 2.66 4.81 -1.05
C VAL A 51 1.27 4.46 -1.58
N GLU A 52 0.26 5.28 -1.31
CA GLU A 52 -1.10 5.09 -1.83
C GLU A 52 -1.15 5.13 -3.36
N GLU A 53 -0.45 6.08 -3.99
CA GLU A 53 -0.33 6.13 -5.46
C GLU A 53 0.28 4.85 -6.03
N LEU A 54 1.38 4.37 -5.44
CA LEU A 54 2.07 3.16 -5.88
C LEU A 54 1.22 1.91 -5.67
N GLN A 55 0.48 1.84 -4.56
CA GLN A 55 -0.44 0.75 -4.27
C GLN A 55 -1.55 0.70 -5.35
N ASN A 56 -2.15 1.83 -5.70
CA ASN A 56 -3.17 1.90 -6.74
C ASN A 56 -2.63 1.47 -8.12
N ARG A 57 -1.39 1.85 -8.45
CA ARG A 57 -0.74 1.43 -9.70
C ARG A 57 -0.45 -0.07 -9.72
N LEU A 58 -0.02 -0.63 -8.59
CA LEU A 58 0.20 -2.06 -8.44
C LEU A 58 -1.10 -2.83 -8.60
N ASP A 59 -2.17 -2.40 -7.94
CA ASP A 59 -3.48 -3.03 -8.03
C ASP A 59 -4.05 -2.97 -9.46
N GLY A 60 -3.84 -1.84 -10.16
CA GLY A 60 -4.18 -1.71 -11.58
C GLY A 60 -3.43 -2.71 -12.46
N ALA A 61 -2.10 -2.78 -12.33
CA ALA A 61 -1.28 -3.72 -13.08
C ALA A 61 -1.63 -5.18 -12.77
N LEU A 62 -1.91 -5.51 -11.50
CA LEU A 62 -2.32 -6.85 -11.09
C LEU A 62 -3.65 -7.23 -11.76
N LYS A 63 -4.63 -6.33 -11.76
CA LYS A 63 -5.91 -6.55 -12.43
C LYS A 63 -5.75 -6.80 -13.94
N GLU A 64 -4.90 -6.02 -14.61
CA GLU A 64 -4.60 -6.23 -16.04
C GLU A 64 -3.95 -7.60 -16.30
N THR A 65 -2.99 -8.02 -15.46
CA THR A 65 -2.38 -9.35 -15.60
C THR A 65 -3.37 -10.48 -15.34
N GLN A 66 -4.27 -10.34 -14.38
CA GLN A 66 -5.32 -11.32 -14.10
C GLN A 66 -6.28 -11.46 -15.29
N TYR A 67 -6.69 -10.35 -15.90
CA TYR A 67 -7.52 -10.40 -17.12
C TYR A 67 -6.81 -11.06 -18.29
N ALA A 68 -5.53 -10.74 -18.51
CA ALA A 68 -4.75 -11.34 -19.59
C ALA A 68 -4.59 -12.87 -19.39
N LEU A 69 -4.37 -13.31 -18.15
CA LEU A 69 -4.29 -14.72 -17.81
C LEU A 69 -5.64 -15.43 -18.02
N GLN A 70 -6.74 -14.84 -17.55
CA GLN A 70 -8.06 -15.42 -17.74
C GLN A 70 -8.42 -15.58 -19.23
N TYR A 71 -8.08 -14.59 -20.06
CA TYR A 71 -8.29 -14.66 -21.50
C TYR A 71 -7.51 -15.83 -22.14
N VAL A 72 -6.25 -16.01 -21.74
CA VAL A 72 -5.40 -17.11 -22.22
C VAL A 72 -5.93 -18.47 -21.75
N GLU A 73 -6.39 -18.57 -20.50
CA GLU A 73 -7.00 -19.79 -19.97
C GLU A 73 -8.32 -20.15 -20.69
N GLU A 74 -9.17 -19.16 -20.97
CA GLU A 74 -10.42 -19.36 -21.71
C GLU A 74 -10.16 -19.81 -23.16
N ASP A 75 -9.16 -19.23 -23.83
CA ASP A 75 -8.76 -19.63 -25.19
C ASP A 75 -8.18 -21.05 -25.22
N MET A 76 -7.30 -21.38 -24.27
CA MET A 76 -6.74 -22.73 -24.15
C MET A 76 -7.81 -23.77 -23.83
N ARG A 77 -8.80 -23.43 -22.98
CA ARG A 77 -9.94 -24.31 -22.68
C ARG A 77 -10.80 -24.54 -23.93
N GLY A 78 -11.15 -23.48 -24.66
CA GLY A 78 -11.94 -23.58 -25.90
C GLY A 78 -11.26 -24.44 -26.97
N ASN A 79 -9.94 -24.27 -27.15
CA ASN A 79 -9.16 -25.09 -28.06
C ASN A 79 -9.11 -26.57 -27.63
N HIS A 80 -9.03 -26.84 -26.33
CA HIS A 80 -9.05 -28.20 -25.81
C HIS A 80 -10.41 -28.90 -26.04
N GLU A 81 -11.52 -28.22 -25.77
CA GLU A 81 -12.88 -28.75 -26.02
C GLU A 81 -13.13 -29.03 -27.50
N PHE A 82 -12.65 -28.16 -28.39
CA PHE A 82 -12.73 -28.35 -29.83
C PHE A 82 -11.99 -29.62 -30.28
N LEU A 83 -10.75 -29.81 -29.79
CA LEU A 83 -9.95 -31.00 -30.10
C LEU A 83 -10.61 -32.29 -29.55
N GLN A 84 -11.18 -32.26 -28.35
CA GLN A 84 -11.91 -33.41 -27.81
C GLN A 84 -13.13 -33.78 -28.68
N MET A 85 -13.93 -32.80 -29.09
CA MET A 85 -15.08 -33.06 -29.97
C MET A 85 -14.67 -33.61 -31.33
N ALA A 86 -13.53 -33.19 -31.88
CA ALA A 86 -13.00 -33.74 -33.12
C ALA A 86 -12.55 -35.21 -32.97
N MET A 87 -11.92 -35.55 -31.85
CA MET A 87 -11.46 -36.94 -31.58
C MET A 87 -12.59 -37.92 -31.27
N ILE A 88 -13.72 -37.46 -30.72
CA ILE A 88 -14.89 -38.32 -30.42
C ILE A 88 -15.72 -38.62 -31.69
N ARG A 89 -15.46 -37.94 -32.81
CA ARG A 89 -16.20 -38.09 -34.08
C ARG A 89 -15.54 -39.03 -35.11
N THR A 90 -14.42 -39.68 -34.79
CA THR A 90 -13.79 -40.75 -35.61
C THR A 90 -14.16 -42.13 -35.10
#